data_AF-A0A7V9PBH4-F1
#
_entry.id   AF-A0A7V9PBH4-F1
#
_cell.length_a   1.000
_cell.length_b   1.000
_cell.length_c   1.000
_cell.angle_alpha   90.00
_cell.angle_beta   90.00
_cell.angle_gamma   90.00
#
_symmetry.space_group_name_H-M   'P 1'
#
loop_
_entity.id
_entity.type
_entity.pdbx_description
1 polymer ?
#
loop_
_entity_poly.entity_id
_entity_poly.type
_entity_poly.pdbx_seq_one_letter_code
_entity_poly.pdbx_strand_id
1 'polypeptide(L)'
;MNATREQTKSVQSNSVQTRHIKVGKWNESLKKSDVNQIWTELHRIVSSHPLVRASKRAGFLVEEGKHNAYTDLTQELFVALLGKERFQHYLDTQMSDAEIEAEISQIELTNMLTAELRKRYPESYRLARRVSTLIQTGKSFKRFDNINNPDVHRRLADRLYGLAEWKNEKTRRNVQEMEERVKVVSFQSRDTRMVGCTGDAQIVISNVELEKLIVKVFKAVDSPVDVRSLRSFVMSRLPIMDIYLVPVGGSSGVGDDGEERMEYDFPDTRETPEQDVMRREAELAAAGFVEGFLSELNKSVRGKAKQFDRMVNVLWYCYLISESNTQLEVAEMLGVSDSLVSDYRKRIEANLQRLSFNGVNEARQFERALRERVRDIIVAEKQEVA
;
A
#
# COMPACT_ATOMS: atom_id res chain seq x y z
N MET A 1 74.27 12.20 13.46
CA MET A 1 74.08 11.60 12.12
C MET A 1 72.70 10.99 12.09
N ASN A 2 71.83 11.61 11.30
CA ASN A 2 70.42 11.30 11.13
C ASN A 2 70.23 10.04 10.27
N ALA A 3 69.19 9.25 10.56
CA ALA A 3 68.23 8.77 9.55
C ALA A 3 67.11 7.97 10.23
N THR A 4 66.12 8.70 10.72
CA THR A 4 64.75 8.23 10.94
C THR A 4 64.15 7.83 9.58
N ARG A 5 63.56 6.63 9.47
CA ARG A 5 62.77 6.26 8.28
C ARG A 5 61.30 6.14 8.67
N GLU A 6 60.64 7.29 8.65
CA GLU A 6 59.18 7.41 8.66
C GLU A 6 58.63 6.78 7.38
N GLN A 7 57.73 5.80 7.51
CA GLN A 7 56.90 5.34 6.40
C GLN A 7 55.72 6.30 6.25
N THR A 8 55.88 7.28 5.36
CA THR A 8 54.78 8.07 4.80
C THR A 8 53.94 7.19 3.88
N LYS A 9 52.78 6.73 4.38
CA LYS A 9 51.70 6.21 3.53
C LYS A 9 51.14 7.38 2.73
N SER A 10 51.55 7.48 1.46
CA SER A 10 50.90 8.33 0.48
C SER A 10 49.46 7.85 0.27
N VAL A 11 48.50 8.62 0.79
CA VAL A 11 47.08 8.47 0.46
C VAL A 11 46.93 8.78 -1.02
N GLN A 12 46.91 7.74 -1.85
CA GLN A 12 46.45 7.85 -3.23
C GLN A 12 44.98 8.28 -3.17
N SER A 13 44.73 9.50 -3.62
CA SER A 13 43.41 10.04 -3.87
C SER A 13 42.71 9.17 -4.91
N ASN A 14 41.93 8.19 -4.45
CA ASN A 14 40.96 7.48 -5.29
C ASN A 14 39.94 8.50 -5.75
N SER A 15 40.12 9.00 -6.98
CA SER A 15 39.10 9.74 -7.70
C SER A 15 37.89 8.82 -7.83
N VAL A 16 36.87 9.15 -7.04
CA VAL A 16 35.55 8.54 -7.12
C VAL A 16 35.04 8.79 -8.53
N GLN A 17 35.22 7.83 -9.43
CA GLN A 17 34.54 7.82 -10.71
C GLN A 17 33.06 7.59 -10.43
N THR A 18 32.34 8.70 -10.26
CA THR A 18 30.89 8.79 -10.23
C THR A 18 30.37 8.08 -11.49
N ARG A 19 29.88 6.84 -11.35
CA ARG A 19 29.24 6.15 -12.47
C ARG A 19 27.99 6.94 -12.84
N HIS A 20 28.10 7.74 -13.90
CA HIS A 20 27.00 8.51 -14.47
C HIS A 20 25.88 7.55 -14.88
N ILE A 21 24.72 7.69 -14.25
CA ILE A 21 23.47 7.17 -14.83
C ILE A 21 23.39 7.77 -16.23
N LYS A 22 23.23 6.92 -17.25
CA LYS A 22 23.23 7.36 -18.65
C LYS A 22 22.04 8.31 -18.86
N VAL A 23 22.34 9.61 -18.97
CA VAL A 23 21.34 10.65 -19.21
C VAL A 23 20.82 10.51 -20.64
N GLY A 24 19.50 10.60 -20.81
CA GLY A 24 18.84 10.52 -22.11
C GLY A 24 19.16 11.71 -23.00
N LYS A 25 19.10 11.57 -24.32
CA LYS A 25 19.35 12.66 -25.29
C LYS A 25 18.10 13.54 -25.50
N TRP A 26 17.56 14.11 -24.42
CA TRP A 26 16.26 14.79 -24.41
C TRP A 26 16.16 15.94 -25.42
N ASN A 27 17.12 16.85 -25.43
CA ASN A 27 17.11 18.02 -26.30
C ASN A 27 17.12 17.65 -27.78
N GLU A 28 17.88 16.63 -28.17
CA GLU A 28 17.94 16.16 -29.56
C GLU A 28 16.58 15.58 -29.98
N SER A 29 16.00 14.73 -29.14
CA SER A 29 14.72 14.09 -29.41
C SER A 29 13.55 15.07 -29.43
N LEU A 30 13.53 16.04 -28.51
CA LEU A 30 12.48 17.06 -28.44
C LEU A 30 12.54 18.02 -29.62
N LYS A 31 13.73 18.48 -30.04
CA LYS A 31 13.88 19.37 -31.20
C LYS A 31 13.52 18.69 -32.52
N LYS A 32 13.78 17.38 -32.64
CA LYS A 32 13.42 16.59 -33.81
C LYS A 32 11.99 16.05 -33.77
N SER A 33 11.26 16.28 -32.67
CA SER A 33 9.95 15.69 -32.41
C SER A 33 9.94 14.16 -32.58
N ASP A 34 11.03 13.50 -32.16
CA ASP A 34 11.18 12.04 -32.24
C ASP A 34 10.42 11.36 -31.09
N VAL A 35 9.13 11.10 -31.35
CA VAL A 35 8.22 10.49 -30.36
C VAL A 35 8.71 9.13 -29.88
N ASN A 36 9.35 8.34 -30.74
CA ASN A 36 9.82 6.99 -30.37
C ASN A 36 11.00 7.06 -29.39
N GLN A 37 11.93 7.99 -29.62
CA GLN A 37 13.04 8.21 -28.71
C GLN A 37 12.58 8.81 -27.39
N ILE A 38 11.65 9.78 -27.42
CA ILE A 38 11.03 10.35 -26.21
C ILE A 38 10.35 9.25 -25.39
N TRP A 39 9.55 8.41 -26.03
CA TRP A 39 8.88 7.28 -25.37
C TRP A 39 9.88 6.32 -24.71
N THR A 40 10.94 5.96 -25.43
CA THR A 40 11.97 5.05 -24.93
C THR A 40 12.67 5.60 -23.68
N GLU A 41 13.00 6.89 -23.69
CA GLU A 41 13.62 7.56 -22.54
C GLU A 41 12.66 7.69 -21.35
N LEU A 42 11.37 8.00 -21.59
CA LEU A 42 10.35 8.02 -20.54
C LEU A 42 10.18 6.62 -19.93
N HIS A 43 10.10 5.58 -20.76
CA HIS A 43 9.98 4.20 -20.30
C HIS A 43 11.19 3.78 -19.44
N ARG A 44 12.40 4.23 -19.81
CA ARG A 44 13.61 4.02 -19.00
C ARG A 44 13.50 4.70 -17.64
N ILE A 45 13.07 5.97 -17.59
CA ILE A 45 12.86 6.70 -16.34
C ILE A 45 11.84 5.96 -15.47
N VAL A 46 10.67 5.63 -16.02
CA VAL A 46 9.59 4.93 -15.28
C VAL A 46 10.06 3.58 -14.74
N SER A 47 10.73 2.77 -15.57
CA SER A 47 11.18 1.42 -15.20
C SER A 47 12.27 1.43 -14.11
N SER A 48 13.13 2.44 -14.13
CA SER A 48 14.23 2.59 -13.18
C SER A 48 13.84 3.34 -11.91
N HIS A 49 12.68 4.00 -11.90
CA HIS A 49 12.26 4.86 -10.79
C HIS A 49 12.02 4.06 -9.50
N PRO A 50 12.63 4.45 -8.35
CA PRO A 50 12.53 3.71 -7.09
C PRO A 50 11.09 3.49 -6.61
N LEU A 51 10.22 4.51 -6.71
CA LEU A 51 8.81 4.37 -6.33
C LEU A 51 8.07 3.37 -7.21
N VAL A 52 8.30 3.35 -8.52
CA VAL A 52 7.61 2.42 -9.43
C VAL A 52 8.04 0.99 -9.11
N ARG A 53 9.34 0.76 -8.88
CA ARG A 53 9.86 -0.56 -8.49
C ARG A 53 9.33 -1.02 -7.13
N ALA A 54 9.26 -0.12 -6.15
CA ALA A 54 8.69 -0.42 -4.84
C ALA A 54 7.19 -0.73 -4.93
N SER A 55 6.42 0.07 -5.65
CA SER A 55 4.99 -0.15 -5.86
C SER A 55 4.70 -1.46 -6.61
N LYS A 56 5.54 -1.84 -7.57
CA LYS A 56 5.44 -3.15 -8.24
C LYS A 56 5.70 -4.30 -7.27
N ARG A 57 6.76 -4.22 -6.46
CA ARG A 57 7.09 -5.25 -5.45
C ARG A 57 6.01 -5.41 -4.39
N ALA A 58 5.34 -4.32 -4.03
CA ALA A 58 4.25 -4.33 -3.07
C ALA A 58 2.89 -4.72 -3.68
N GLY A 59 2.83 -5.10 -4.96
CA GLY A 59 1.60 -5.51 -5.63
C GLY A 59 0.63 -4.37 -5.98
N PHE A 60 1.01 -3.11 -5.76
CA PHE A 60 0.14 -1.95 -6.01
C PHE A 60 -0.04 -1.61 -7.50
N LEU A 61 0.85 -2.09 -8.36
CA LEU A 61 0.84 -1.84 -9.81
C LEU A 61 0.27 -3.01 -10.63
N VAL A 62 -0.35 -4.00 -9.99
CA VAL A 62 -0.98 -5.13 -10.67
C VAL A 62 -2.49 -4.93 -10.60
N GLU A 63 -3.08 -4.34 -11.64
CA GLU A 63 -4.52 -4.48 -11.88
C GLU A 63 -4.79 -5.66 -12.81
N GLU A 64 -5.99 -6.19 -12.64
CA GLU A 64 -6.55 -7.40 -13.26
C GLU A 64 -6.28 -7.48 -14.77
N GLY A 65 -5.43 -8.43 -15.17
CA GLY A 65 -5.52 -9.07 -16.47
C GLY A 65 -4.82 -8.45 -17.68
N LYS A 66 -4.08 -7.33 -17.61
CA LYS A 66 -3.38 -6.79 -18.81
C LYS A 66 -1.96 -6.28 -18.58
N HIS A 67 -1.08 -6.79 -19.44
CA HIS A 67 0.22 -6.33 -19.94
C HIS A 67 0.84 -5.04 -19.34
N ASN A 68 2.02 -5.23 -18.73
CA ASN A 68 3.12 -4.28 -18.51
C ASN A 68 2.77 -2.90 -17.92
N ALA A 69 2.49 -2.85 -16.61
CA ALA A 69 2.27 -1.62 -15.82
C ALA A 69 3.29 -0.49 -16.03
N TYR A 70 4.52 -0.80 -16.47
CA TYR A 70 5.50 0.21 -16.85
C TYR A 70 5.10 0.98 -18.12
N THR A 71 4.51 0.29 -19.09
CA THR A 71 4.02 0.86 -20.34
C THR A 71 2.83 1.79 -20.08
N ASP A 72 1.88 1.38 -19.24
CA ASP A 72 0.73 2.23 -18.87
C ASP A 72 1.18 3.50 -18.13
N LEU A 73 2.06 3.35 -17.13
CA LEU A 73 2.63 4.52 -16.43
C LEU A 73 3.45 5.42 -17.36
N THR A 74 4.13 4.85 -18.34
CA THR A 74 4.85 5.63 -19.37
C THR A 74 3.87 6.41 -20.24
N GLN A 75 2.76 5.79 -20.63
CA GLN A 75 1.70 6.43 -21.40
C GLN A 75 1.07 7.58 -20.62
N GLU A 76 0.70 7.35 -19.36
CA GLU A 76 0.14 8.38 -18.48
C GLU A 76 1.11 9.54 -18.29
N LEU A 77 2.38 9.24 -18.02
CA LEU A 77 3.42 10.27 -17.88
C LEU A 77 3.58 11.08 -19.17
N PHE A 78 3.61 10.43 -20.33
CA PHE A 78 3.71 11.10 -21.62
C PHE A 78 2.52 12.04 -21.86
N VAL A 79 1.29 11.57 -21.63
CA VAL A 79 0.08 12.38 -21.79
C VAL A 79 0.05 13.54 -20.79
N ALA A 80 0.49 13.33 -19.55
CA ALA A 80 0.56 14.37 -18.53
C ALA A 80 1.59 15.46 -18.88
N LEU A 81 2.77 15.08 -19.37
CA LEU A 81 3.80 16.01 -19.82
C LEU A 81 3.32 16.82 -21.04
N LEU A 82 2.64 16.17 -21.98
CA LEU A 82 2.08 16.82 -23.16
C LEU A 82 0.95 17.79 -22.81
N GLY A 83 -0.01 17.36 -21.97
CA GLY A 83 -1.16 18.18 -21.57
C GLY A 83 -0.79 19.40 -20.71
N LYS A 84 0.38 19.38 -20.07
CA LYS A 84 0.95 20.52 -19.34
C LYS A 84 1.94 21.34 -20.17
N GLU A 85 2.10 21.03 -21.46
CA GLU A 85 3.06 21.66 -22.38
C GLU A 85 4.51 21.61 -21.87
N ARG A 86 4.87 20.61 -21.05
CA ARG A 86 6.20 20.51 -20.41
C ARG A 86 7.32 20.34 -21.42
N PHE A 87 7.09 19.59 -22.49
CA PHE A 87 8.09 19.43 -23.54
C PHE A 87 8.46 20.75 -24.21
N GLN A 88 7.47 21.62 -24.45
CA GLN A 88 7.72 22.96 -25.00
C GLN A 88 8.43 23.84 -23.98
N HIS A 89 8.00 23.80 -22.71
CA HIS A 89 8.65 24.50 -21.62
C HIS A 89 10.15 24.20 -21.51
N TYR A 90 10.54 22.92 -21.63
CA TYR A 90 11.95 22.50 -21.58
C TYR A 90 12.78 23.10 -22.72
N LEU A 91 12.19 23.24 -23.90
CA LEU A 91 12.84 23.87 -25.05
C LEU A 91 12.95 25.40 -24.88
N ASP A 92 11.88 26.04 -24.43
CA ASP A 92 11.81 27.50 -24.27
C ASP A 92 12.77 28.00 -23.17
N THR A 93 12.91 27.22 -22.10
CA THR A 93 13.82 27.51 -20.98
C THR A 93 15.24 26.99 -21.18
N GLN A 94 15.51 26.32 -22.31
CA GLN A 94 16.81 25.77 -22.68
C GLN A 94 17.41 24.82 -21.62
N MET A 95 16.58 23.99 -21.00
CA MET A 95 17.03 23.04 -20.00
C MET A 95 17.98 22.00 -20.60
N SER A 96 19.03 21.65 -19.85
CA SER A 96 19.93 20.56 -20.21
C SER A 96 19.24 19.20 -20.08
N ASP A 97 19.77 18.19 -20.77
CA ASP A 97 19.23 16.83 -20.72
C ASP A 97 19.15 16.27 -19.29
N ALA A 98 20.10 16.64 -18.43
CA ALA A 98 20.12 16.23 -17.03
C ALA A 98 19.05 16.94 -16.19
N GLU A 99 18.77 18.22 -16.47
CA GLU A 99 17.71 18.97 -15.80
C GLU A 99 16.33 18.46 -16.21
N ILE A 100 16.13 18.16 -17.50
CA ILE A 100 14.90 17.56 -18.01
C ILE A 100 14.65 16.20 -17.34
N GLU A 101 15.66 15.33 -17.31
CA GLU A 101 15.54 14.02 -16.67
C GLU A 101 15.26 14.13 -15.15
N ALA A 102 15.91 15.09 -14.47
CA ALA A 102 15.68 15.36 -13.07
C ALA A 102 14.25 15.87 -12.81
N GLU A 103 13.74 16.81 -13.61
CA GLU A 103 12.36 17.30 -13.49
C GLU A 103 11.34 16.21 -13.77
N ILE A 104 11.52 15.44 -14.85
CA ILE A 104 10.61 14.34 -15.19
C ILE A 104 10.59 13.28 -14.07
N SER A 105 11.76 12.85 -13.62
CA SER A 105 11.89 11.77 -12.62
C SER A 105 11.47 12.23 -11.22
N GLN A 106 12.02 13.35 -10.74
CA GLN A 106 11.86 13.79 -9.36
C GLN A 106 10.61 14.63 -9.13
N ILE A 107 10.03 15.25 -10.16
CA ILE A 107 8.86 16.12 -10.00
C ILE A 107 7.65 15.48 -10.66
N GLU A 108 7.65 15.30 -11.98
CA GLU A 108 6.45 14.93 -12.71
C GLU A 108 6.00 13.49 -12.45
N LEU A 109 6.89 12.52 -12.62
CA LEU A 109 6.61 11.11 -12.33
C LEU A 109 6.26 10.90 -10.86
N THR A 110 6.98 11.57 -9.98
CA THR A 110 6.66 11.54 -8.55
C THR A 110 5.26 12.06 -8.24
N ASN A 111 4.90 13.22 -8.79
CA ASN A 111 3.62 13.85 -8.53
C ASN A 111 2.49 12.95 -9.04
N MET A 112 2.68 12.34 -10.21
CA MET A 112 1.74 11.37 -10.78
C MET A 112 1.58 10.15 -9.85
N LEU A 113 2.67 9.51 -9.44
CA LEU A 113 2.62 8.36 -8.53
C LEU A 113 2.00 8.72 -7.18
N THR A 114 2.31 9.90 -6.64
CA THR A 114 1.76 10.36 -5.36
C THR A 114 0.26 10.69 -5.49
N ALA A 115 -0.17 11.22 -6.63
CA ALA A 115 -1.57 11.47 -6.92
C ALA A 115 -2.36 10.15 -7.02
N GLU A 116 -1.81 9.14 -7.70
CA GLU A 116 -2.40 7.81 -7.79
C GLU A 116 -2.49 7.13 -6.42
N LEU A 117 -1.43 7.21 -5.60
CA LEU A 117 -1.48 6.72 -4.22
C LEU A 117 -2.55 7.44 -3.38
N ARG A 118 -2.73 8.75 -3.57
CA ARG A 118 -3.77 9.52 -2.88
C ARG A 118 -5.18 9.12 -3.32
N LYS A 119 -5.34 8.75 -4.59
CA LYS A 119 -6.62 8.32 -5.17
C LYS A 119 -6.97 6.89 -4.74
N ARG A 120 -6.03 5.96 -4.84
CA ARG A 120 -6.22 4.53 -4.53
C ARG A 120 -6.25 4.27 -3.03
N TYR A 121 -5.45 4.98 -2.24
CA TYR A 121 -5.30 4.78 -0.80
C TYR A 121 -5.33 6.10 -0.01
N PRO A 122 -6.43 6.86 -0.08
CA PRO A 122 -6.55 8.18 0.54
C PRO A 122 -6.29 8.15 2.05
N GLU A 123 -6.73 7.08 2.72
CA GLU A 123 -6.64 6.94 4.17
C GLU A 123 -5.22 6.68 4.66
N SER A 124 -4.48 5.75 4.07
CA SER A 124 -3.08 5.54 4.47
C SER A 124 -2.24 6.78 4.11
N TYR A 125 -2.48 7.44 2.99
CA TYR A 125 -1.80 8.70 2.68
C TYR A 125 -2.06 9.79 3.74
N ARG A 126 -3.33 10.00 4.13
CA ARG A 126 -3.73 10.94 5.20
C ARG A 126 -3.03 10.61 6.52
N LEU A 127 -3.00 9.34 6.91
CA LEU A 127 -2.40 8.92 8.18
C LEU A 127 -0.88 9.02 8.18
N ALA A 128 -0.18 8.65 7.11
CA ALA A 128 1.26 8.85 7.00
C ALA A 128 1.65 10.30 7.24
N ARG A 129 0.88 11.23 6.66
CA ARG A 129 1.11 12.66 6.84
C ARG A 129 0.84 13.10 8.27
N ARG A 130 -0.28 12.66 8.87
CA ARG A 130 -0.62 12.96 10.26
C ARG A 130 0.43 12.43 11.24
N VAL A 131 0.91 11.20 11.08
CA VAL A 131 2.01 10.63 11.88
C VAL A 131 3.24 11.53 11.82
N SER A 132 3.62 11.97 10.62
CA SER A 132 4.78 12.87 10.45
C SER A 132 4.59 14.24 11.05
N THR A 133 3.38 14.80 11.01
CA THR A 133 3.09 16.07 11.67
C THR A 133 3.17 15.91 13.19
N LEU A 134 2.55 14.86 13.75
CA LEU A 134 2.51 14.64 15.21
C LEU A 134 3.90 14.44 15.81
N ILE A 135 4.79 13.69 15.15
CA ILE A 135 6.16 13.52 15.67
C ILE A 135 7.01 14.79 15.58
N GLN A 136 6.67 15.72 14.69
CA GLN A 136 7.37 16.99 14.53
C GLN A 136 6.88 18.05 15.52
N THR A 137 5.58 18.08 15.82
CA THR A 137 4.97 19.12 16.64
C THR A 137 4.64 18.67 18.07
N GLY A 138 4.57 17.36 18.32
CA GLY A 138 4.20 16.78 19.60
C GLY A 138 5.33 16.88 20.63
N LYS A 139 4.99 17.31 21.84
CA LYS A 139 5.93 17.44 22.97
C LYS A 139 6.44 16.08 23.47
N SER A 140 5.71 15.00 23.17
CA SER A 140 6.06 13.62 23.54
C SER A 140 7.25 13.07 22.77
N PHE A 141 7.67 13.74 21.69
CA PHE A 141 8.70 13.26 20.77
C PHE A 141 9.86 14.24 20.68
N LYS A 142 11.04 13.69 20.39
CA LYS A 142 12.22 14.50 20.06
C LYS A 142 13.03 13.87 18.94
N ARG A 143 13.83 14.70 18.30
CA ARG A 143 14.73 14.32 17.20
C ARG A 143 16.08 13.85 17.76
N PHE A 144 16.63 12.78 17.19
CA PHE A 144 17.88 12.12 17.64
C PHE A 144 19.05 12.29 16.67
N ASP A 145 18.80 12.64 15.41
CA ASP A 145 19.85 12.81 14.39
C ASP A 145 20.51 14.20 14.39
N ASN A 146 20.05 15.15 15.22
CA ASN A 146 20.57 16.52 15.25
C ASN A 146 21.32 16.90 16.54
N ILE A 147 21.60 15.94 17.43
CA ILE A 147 22.14 16.22 18.77
C ILE A 147 23.52 16.90 18.70
N ASN A 148 24.36 16.50 17.74
CA ASN A 148 25.73 17.03 17.59
C ASN A 148 25.86 18.05 16.45
N ASN A 149 24.86 18.16 15.57
CA ASN A 149 24.89 19.09 14.44
C ASN A 149 23.46 19.53 14.06
N PRO A 150 22.98 20.65 14.65
CA PRO A 150 21.61 21.12 14.46
C PRO A 150 21.31 21.56 13.02
N ASP A 151 22.34 21.90 12.24
CA ASP A 151 22.23 22.43 10.87
C ASP A 151 22.18 21.34 9.79
N VAL A 152 22.29 20.05 10.17
CA VAL A 152 22.19 18.95 9.19
C VAL A 152 20.74 18.80 8.74
N HIS A 153 20.48 19.38 7.57
CA HIS A 153 19.22 19.21 6.84
C HIS A 153 19.13 17.80 6.26
N ARG A 154 18.48 16.90 7.01
CA ARG A 154 18.03 15.60 6.48
C ARG A 154 16.60 15.71 5.96
N ARG A 155 16.33 14.91 4.92
CA ARG A 155 14.97 14.69 4.40
C ARG A 155 14.09 14.17 5.52
N LEU A 156 12.83 14.64 5.56
CA LEU A 156 11.90 14.30 6.63
C LEU A 156 11.80 12.79 6.89
N ALA A 157 11.78 11.98 5.83
CA ALA A 157 11.66 10.54 5.93
C ALA A 157 12.82 9.85 6.65
N ASP A 158 14.02 10.44 6.59
CA ASP A 158 15.26 9.86 7.12
C ASP A 158 15.65 10.50 8.47
N ARG A 159 14.83 11.42 8.99
CA ARG A 159 15.01 12.01 10.33
C ARG A 159 14.68 10.97 11.39
N LEU A 160 15.50 10.91 12.42
CA LEU A 160 15.34 9.95 13.52
C LEU A 160 14.57 10.59 14.67
N TYR A 161 13.47 9.95 15.06
CA TYR A 161 12.63 10.37 16.18
C TYR A 161 12.55 9.28 17.25
N GLY A 162 12.28 9.72 18.47
CA GLY A 162 12.01 8.85 19.61
C GLY A 162 11.23 9.61 20.69
N LEU A 163 11.01 8.95 21.83
CA LEU A 163 10.31 9.60 22.95
C LEU A 163 11.18 10.70 23.57
N ALA A 164 10.55 11.81 23.95
CA ALA A 164 11.23 12.96 24.55
C ALA A 164 11.98 12.60 25.85
N GLU A 165 11.40 11.68 26.63
CA GLU A 165 11.95 11.18 27.90
C GLU A 165 13.21 10.31 27.76
N TRP A 166 13.52 9.80 26.56
CA TRP A 166 14.67 8.92 26.37
C TRP A 166 15.99 9.67 26.44
N LYS A 167 17.07 8.99 26.87
CA LYS A 167 18.42 9.56 26.83
C LYS A 167 18.88 9.79 25.38
N ASN A 168 19.68 10.82 25.15
CA ASN A 168 20.18 11.21 23.83
C ASN A 168 21.02 10.11 23.16
N GLU A 169 21.70 9.28 23.94
CA GLU A 169 22.59 8.20 23.48
C GLU A 169 21.87 6.86 23.26
N LYS A 170 20.54 6.88 23.05
CA LYS A 170 19.79 5.64 22.89
C LYS A 170 20.21 4.91 21.61
N THR A 171 20.63 3.65 21.77
CA THR A 171 21.12 2.81 20.68
C THR A 171 20.03 2.52 19.66
N ARG A 172 20.39 2.57 18.38
CA ARG A 172 19.50 2.18 17.28
C ARG A 172 19.52 0.67 17.08
N ARG A 173 18.35 0.05 17.01
CA ARG A 173 18.17 -1.36 16.68
C ARG A 173 18.08 -1.60 15.17
N ASN A 174 18.27 -2.85 14.75
CA ASN A 174 18.05 -3.27 13.37
C ASN A 174 16.56 -3.22 13.01
N VAL A 175 16.22 -2.79 11.79
CA VAL A 175 14.84 -2.69 11.30
C VAL A 175 14.05 -4.01 11.44
N GLN A 176 14.67 -5.16 11.17
CA GLN A 176 14.02 -6.47 11.30
C GLN A 176 13.63 -6.77 12.75
N GLU A 177 14.53 -6.48 13.70
CA GLU A 177 14.25 -6.64 15.13
C GLU A 177 13.13 -5.70 15.59
N MET A 178 13.11 -4.48 15.05
CA MET A 178 12.05 -3.52 15.34
C MET A 178 10.69 -4.00 14.80
N GLU A 179 10.63 -4.53 13.57
CA GLU A 179 9.41 -5.08 12.96
C GLU A 179 8.79 -6.20 13.80
N GLU A 180 9.61 -7.11 14.34
CA GLU A 180 9.14 -8.18 15.23
C GLU A 180 8.56 -7.63 16.53
N ARG A 181 9.25 -6.67 17.17
CA ARG A 181 8.80 -6.06 18.42
C ARG A 181 7.50 -5.29 18.28
N VAL A 182 7.27 -4.65 17.14
CA VAL A 182 6.01 -3.94 16.86
C VAL A 182 4.82 -4.91 16.88
N LYS A 183 5.00 -6.22 16.60
CA LYS A 183 3.93 -7.26 16.65
C LYS A 183 3.32 -7.42 18.04
N VAL A 184 4.02 -7.05 19.10
CA VAL A 184 3.51 -7.07 20.48
C VAL A 184 2.47 -5.96 20.71
N VAL A 185 2.49 -4.89 19.92
CA VAL A 185 1.49 -3.82 20.02
C VAL A 185 0.17 -4.34 19.46
N SER A 186 -0.86 -4.41 20.30
CA SER A 186 -2.20 -4.79 19.88
C SER A 186 -2.74 -3.84 18.81
N PHE A 187 -3.54 -4.34 17.88
CA PHE A 187 -4.29 -3.50 16.95
C PHE A 187 -5.14 -2.48 17.71
N GLN A 188 -5.10 -1.22 17.26
CA GLN A 188 -5.92 -0.17 17.84
C GLN A 188 -7.32 -0.22 17.21
N SER A 189 -8.35 -0.46 18.03
CA SER A 189 -9.76 -0.39 17.62
C SER A 189 -10.13 1.03 17.18
N ARG A 190 -11.05 1.15 16.23
CA ARG A 190 -11.34 2.40 15.49
C ARG A 190 -12.83 2.62 15.30
N ASP A 191 -13.19 3.89 15.20
CA ASP A 191 -14.46 4.31 14.62
C ASP A 191 -14.30 4.34 13.09
N THR A 192 -14.92 3.39 12.39
CA THR A 192 -15.01 3.39 10.93
C THR A 192 -16.36 3.97 10.55
N ARG A 193 -16.35 5.15 9.92
CA ARG A 193 -17.57 5.78 9.43
C ARG A 193 -17.65 5.63 7.92
N MET A 194 -18.83 5.28 7.44
CA MET A 194 -19.15 5.34 6.02
C MET A 194 -19.24 6.82 5.62
N VAL A 195 -18.54 7.23 4.57
CA VAL A 195 -18.57 8.62 4.09
C VAL A 195 -18.97 8.65 2.61
N GLY A 196 -19.91 9.54 2.29
CA GLY A 196 -20.36 9.81 0.92
C GLY A 196 -21.28 8.74 0.33
N CYS A 197 -21.67 8.93 -0.93
CA CYS A 197 -22.53 8.00 -1.68
C CYS A 197 -21.77 6.79 -2.25
N THR A 198 -20.44 6.72 -2.08
CA THR A 198 -19.59 5.64 -2.64
C THR A 198 -19.36 4.48 -1.68
N GLY A 199 -19.78 4.59 -0.41
CA GLY A 199 -19.66 3.50 0.56
C GLY A 199 -18.24 3.30 1.12
N ASP A 200 -17.33 4.26 0.97
CA ASP A 200 -15.97 4.13 1.49
C ASP A 200 -15.95 4.30 3.03
N ALA A 201 -15.33 3.36 3.73
CA ALA A 201 -15.13 3.42 5.18
C ALA A 201 -13.90 4.27 5.51
N GLN A 202 -14.10 5.44 6.13
CA GLN A 202 -13.02 6.29 6.63
C GLN A 202 -12.61 5.86 8.04
N ILE A 203 -11.30 5.78 8.30
CA ILE A 203 -10.79 5.57 9.65
C ILE A 203 -10.75 6.91 10.40
N VAL A 204 -11.65 7.03 11.37
CA VAL A 204 -11.67 8.16 12.29
C VAL A 204 -10.84 7.79 13.51
N ILE A 205 -9.61 8.31 13.54
CA ILE A 205 -8.73 8.27 14.72
C ILE A 205 -8.39 9.70 15.11
N SER A 206 -8.56 10.06 16.38
CA SER A 206 -8.19 11.40 16.87
C SER A 206 -6.66 11.58 16.90
N ASN A 207 -6.18 12.82 16.92
CA ASN A 207 -4.74 13.07 17.06
C ASN A 207 -4.18 12.54 18.40
N VAL A 208 -4.99 12.60 19.46
CA VAL A 208 -4.62 12.10 20.79
C VAL A 208 -4.46 10.58 20.78
N GLU A 209 -5.38 9.84 20.13
CA GLU A 209 -5.27 8.39 20.03
C GLU A 209 -4.14 7.95 19.10
N LEU A 210 -3.95 8.67 17.99
CA LEU A 210 -2.83 8.41 17.08
C LEU A 210 -1.49 8.65 17.77
N GLU A 211 -1.37 9.72 18.56
CA GLU A 211 -0.19 9.99 19.38
C GLU A 211 0.04 8.88 20.41
N LYS A 212 -1.00 8.42 21.12
CA LYS A 212 -0.91 7.28 22.04
C LYS A 212 -0.42 6.00 21.34
N LEU A 213 -0.87 5.75 20.11
CA LEU A 213 -0.39 4.61 19.32
C LEU A 213 1.08 4.76 18.94
N ILE A 214 1.51 5.94 18.48
CA ILE A 214 2.92 6.22 18.17
C ILE A 214 3.79 5.98 19.42
N VAL A 215 3.34 6.41 20.61
CA VAL A 215 4.03 6.16 21.87
C VAL A 215 4.10 4.66 22.18
N LYS A 216 3.01 3.90 22.00
CA LYS A 216 3.03 2.43 22.17
C LYS A 216 4.04 1.77 21.23
N VAL A 217 4.10 2.19 19.97
CA VAL A 217 5.06 1.68 18.98
C VAL A 217 6.50 1.96 19.42
N PHE A 218 6.81 3.20 19.85
CA PHE A 218 8.14 3.51 20.37
C PHE A 218 8.49 2.72 21.63
N LYS A 219 7.54 2.52 22.56
CA LYS A 219 7.76 1.72 23.76
C LYS A 219 8.06 0.26 23.44
N ALA A 220 7.39 -0.32 22.44
CA ALA A 220 7.62 -1.69 22.02
C ALA A 220 8.97 -1.86 21.30
N VAL A 221 9.28 -0.95 20.37
CA VAL A 221 10.52 -0.96 19.60
C VAL A 221 11.74 -0.65 20.47
N ASP A 222 11.57 0.25 21.45
CA ASP A 222 12.62 0.65 22.39
C ASP A 222 13.90 1.15 21.68
N SER A 223 13.75 1.89 20.59
CA SER A 223 14.83 2.45 19.77
C SER A 223 14.33 3.70 19.03
N PRO A 224 15.19 4.70 18.76
CA PRO A 224 14.90 5.75 17.79
C PRO A 224 14.61 5.13 16.41
N VAL A 225 13.64 5.69 15.70
CA VAL A 225 13.16 5.18 14.39
C VAL A 225 13.11 6.33 13.40
N ASP A 226 13.46 6.07 12.15
CA ASP A 226 13.26 7.03 11.08
C ASP A 226 11.77 7.17 10.71
N VAL A 227 11.38 8.34 10.20
CA VAL A 227 9.97 8.64 9.93
C VAL A 227 9.35 7.65 8.93
N ARG A 228 10.14 7.10 8.00
CA ARG A 228 9.68 6.11 7.02
C ARG A 228 9.26 4.82 7.71
N SER A 229 10.16 4.20 8.47
CA SER A 229 9.86 2.97 9.22
C SER A 229 8.78 3.20 10.26
N LEU A 230 8.77 4.35 10.94
CA LEU A 230 7.74 4.65 11.94
C LEU A 230 6.32 4.71 11.33
N ARG A 231 6.16 5.30 10.13
CA ARG A 231 4.87 5.31 9.43
C ARG A 231 4.40 3.89 9.16
N SER A 232 5.28 3.03 8.63
CA SER A 232 4.97 1.62 8.36
C SER A 232 4.58 0.88 9.65
N PHE A 233 5.33 1.05 10.74
CA PHE A 233 5.02 0.41 12.01
C PHE A 233 3.66 0.85 12.57
N VAL A 234 3.36 2.14 12.55
CA VAL A 234 2.07 2.68 12.99
C VAL A 234 0.93 2.18 12.09
N MET A 235 1.13 2.18 10.77
CA MET A 235 0.16 1.63 9.81
C MET A 235 -0.05 0.14 9.97
N SER A 236 0.96 -0.64 10.32
CA SER A 236 0.83 -2.08 10.54
C SER A 236 -0.02 -2.45 11.76
N ARG A 237 -0.20 -1.50 12.71
CA ARG A 237 -1.02 -1.65 13.94
C ARG A 237 -2.42 -1.06 13.82
N LEU A 238 -2.77 -0.79 12.59
CA LEU A 238 -3.91 -0.06 12.12
C LEU A 238 -4.44 -0.98 11.00
N PRO A 239 -5.67 -1.52 11.02
CA PRO A 239 -6.20 -2.32 9.91
C PRO A 239 -6.41 -1.46 8.65
N ILE A 240 -5.31 -1.01 8.04
CA ILE A 240 -5.17 -0.20 6.83
C ILE A 240 -3.98 -0.79 6.09
N MET A 241 -4.06 -0.81 4.76
CA MET A 241 -2.92 -1.21 3.94
C MET A 241 -1.74 -0.25 4.14
N ASP A 242 -0.58 -0.82 4.48
CA ASP A 242 0.67 -0.08 4.58
C ASP A 242 1.14 0.35 3.19
N ILE A 243 1.12 1.65 2.93
CA ILE A 243 1.72 2.18 1.71
C ILE A 243 3.17 2.51 2.04
N TYR A 244 4.10 1.76 1.45
CA TYR A 244 5.50 2.13 1.41
C TYR A 244 5.67 3.47 0.67
N LEU A 245 5.61 4.59 1.40
CA LEU A 245 5.90 5.91 0.86
C LEU A 245 7.42 6.09 0.80
N VAL A 246 8.02 5.73 -0.34
CA VAL A 246 9.45 5.99 -0.60
C VAL A 246 9.65 7.49 -0.88
N PRO A 247 10.61 8.16 -0.23
CA PRO A 247 10.91 9.56 -0.54
C PRO A 247 11.46 9.70 -1.96
N VAL A 248 11.16 10.84 -2.57
CA VAL A 248 11.41 11.12 -3.99
C VAL A 248 12.81 11.68 -4.25
N GLY A 249 13.47 12.20 -3.22
CA GLY A 249 14.87 12.58 -3.35
C GLY A 249 15.75 11.33 -3.35
N GLY A 250 16.74 11.28 -4.23
CA GLY A 250 17.39 10.05 -4.67
C GLY A 250 18.28 9.28 -3.69
N SER A 251 18.77 8.16 -4.25
CA SER A 251 19.96 7.43 -3.83
C SER A 251 21.07 8.37 -3.43
N SER A 252 21.46 8.33 -2.16
CA SER A 252 22.81 8.65 -1.71
C SER A 252 22.99 8.05 -0.31
N GLY A 253 23.62 6.88 -0.27
CA GLY A 253 24.44 6.41 0.85
C GLY A 253 23.73 5.84 2.07
N VAL A 254 23.62 4.50 2.12
CA VAL A 254 24.22 3.68 3.19
C VAL A 254 24.72 2.40 2.52
N GLY A 255 26.02 2.15 2.62
CA GLY A 255 26.69 0.98 2.05
C GLY A 255 26.73 -0.20 3.01
N ASP A 256 26.91 -1.39 2.42
CA ASP A 256 27.66 -2.58 2.84
C ASP A 256 27.18 -3.72 1.94
N ASP A 257 27.94 -4.69 1.45
CA ASP A 257 29.36 -4.89 1.20
C ASP A 257 29.39 -6.13 0.26
N GLY A 258 30.52 -6.39 -0.40
CA GLY A 258 30.76 -7.71 -0.98
C GLY A 258 30.50 -7.84 -2.48
N GLU A 259 31.60 -7.93 -3.21
CA GLU A 259 31.68 -8.48 -4.54
C GLU A 259 30.99 -9.84 -4.65
N GLU A 260 29.91 -9.89 -5.42
CA GLU A 260 29.51 -11.12 -6.10
C GLU A 260 29.29 -10.78 -7.57
N ARG A 261 30.29 -11.11 -8.40
CA ARG A 261 29.94 -11.73 -9.68
C ARG A 261 29.18 -13.00 -9.32
N MET A 262 27.86 -12.93 -9.30
CA MET A 262 27.03 -14.13 -9.27
C MET A 262 26.12 -14.10 -10.49
N GLU A 263 26.42 -15.02 -11.39
CA GLU A 263 25.44 -15.78 -12.11
C GLU A 263 24.47 -16.40 -11.08
N TYR A 264 23.41 -15.67 -10.74
CA TYR A 264 22.26 -16.24 -10.05
C TYR A 264 21.18 -16.45 -11.10
N ASP A 265 20.98 -17.72 -11.43
CA ASP A 265 19.72 -18.21 -11.98
C ASP A 265 18.63 -17.72 -11.02
N PHE A 266 17.74 -16.85 -11.51
CA PHE A 266 16.64 -16.36 -10.70
C PHE A 266 15.83 -17.60 -10.28
N PRO A 267 15.61 -17.88 -8.98
CA PRO A 267 14.64 -18.90 -8.61
C PRO A 267 13.33 -18.48 -9.26
N ASP A 268 12.80 -19.35 -10.12
CA ASP A 268 11.58 -19.07 -10.85
C ASP A 268 10.46 -18.80 -9.84
N THR A 269 10.11 -17.52 -9.67
CA THR A 269 9.04 -17.09 -8.78
C THR A 269 7.68 -17.18 -9.46
N ARG A 270 7.61 -17.70 -10.70
CA ARG A 270 6.34 -18.16 -11.24
C ARG A 270 5.83 -19.24 -10.31
N GLU A 271 4.52 -19.25 -10.08
CA GLU A 271 3.94 -20.42 -9.44
C GLU A 271 4.36 -21.64 -10.22
N THR A 272 4.93 -22.60 -9.50
CA THR A 272 5.10 -23.94 -10.02
C THR A 272 3.73 -24.45 -10.47
N PRO A 273 3.66 -25.28 -11.51
CA PRO A 273 2.40 -25.91 -11.93
C PRO A 273 1.65 -26.54 -10.75
N GLU A 274 2.36 -27.07 -9.77
CA GLU A 274 1.84 -27.64 -8.53
C GLU A 274 1.24 -26.56 -7.60
N GLN A 275 1.87 -25.39 -7.47
CA GLN A 275 1.30 -24.26 -6.72
C GLN A 275 0.09 -23.64 -7.39
N ASP A 276 0.09 -23.52 -8.72
CA ASP A 276 -1.08 -23.07 -9.47
C ASP A 276 -2.24 -24.08 -9.36
N VAL A 277 -1.95 -25.38 -9.40
CA VAL A 277 -2.95 -26.43 -9.14
C VAL A 277 -3.45 -26.34 -7.69
N MET A 278 -2.56 -26.23 -6.70
CA MET A 278 -2.98 -26.08 -5.29
C MET A 278 -3.83 -24.83 -5.07
N ARG A 279 -3.51 -23.70 -5.72
CA ARG A 279 -4.33 -22.50 -5.67
C ARG A 279 -5.69 -22.73 -6.32
N ARG A 280 -5.74 -23.32 -7.52
CA ARG A 280 -7.02 -23.63 -8.19
C ARG A 280 -7.87 -24.61 -7.39
N GLU A 281 -7.26 -25.59 -6.74
CA GLU A 281 -7.94 -26.50 -5.82
C GLU A 281 -8.44 -25.78 -4.56
N ALA A 282 -7.65 -24.87 -3.99
CA ALA A 282 -8.08 -24.04 -2.86
C ALA A 282 -9.23 -23.11 -3.23
N GLU A 283 -9.20 -22.51 -4.42
CA GLU A 283 -10.26 -21.69 -5.01
C GLU A 283 -11.55 -22.50 -5.25
N LEU A 284 -11.44 -23.74 -5.74
CA LEU A 284 -12.58 -24.65 -5.90
C LEU A 284 -13.11 -25.14 -4.55
N ALA A 285 -12.22 -25.41 -3.59
CA ALA A 285 -12.59 -25.77 -2.23
C ALA A 285 -13.33 -24.61 -1.56
N ALA A 286 -12.90 -23.36 -1.79
CA ALA A 286 -13.55 -22.14 -1.30
C ALA A 286 -15.02 -22.06 -1.76
N ALA A 287 -15.31 -22.38 -3.02
CA ALA A 287 -16.68 -22.49 -3.53
C ALA A 287 -17.49 -23.59 -2.82
N GLY A 288 -16.83 -24.68 -2.39
CA GLY A 288 -17.45 -25.76 -1.61
C GLY A 288 -17.95 -25.38 -0.22
N PHE A 289 -17.49 -24.26 0.35
CA PHE A 289 -17.96 -23.79 1.66
C PHE A 289 -19.36 -23.16 1.64
N VAL A 290 -19.91 -22.86 0.46
CA VAL A 290 -21.22 -22.21 0.30
C VAL A 290 -22.35 -23.02 0.94
N GLU A 291 -22.40 -24.33 0.70
CA GLU A 291 -23.43 -25.20 1.29
C GLU A 291 -23.29 -25.30 2.81
N GLY A 292 -22.06 -25.34 3.31
CA GLY A 292 -21.77 -25.31 4.75
C GLY A 292 -22.27 -24.01 5.38
N PHE A 293 -21.96 -22.88 4.77
CA PHE A 293 -22.41 -21.56 5.21
C PHE A 293 -23.93 -21.43 5.22
N LEU A 294 -24.61 -21.85 4.15
CA LEU A 294 -26.08 -21.82 4.09
C LEU A 294 -26.73 -22.76 5.10
N SER A 295 -26.12 -23.93 5.36
CA SER A 295 -26.55 -24.86 6.42
C SER A 295 -26.42 -24.23 7.81
N GLU A 296 -25.31 -23.55 8.09
CA GLU A 296 -25.09 -22.84 9.36
C GLU A 296 -26.06 -21.68 9.54
N LEU A 297 -26.32 -20.93 8.47
CA LEU A 297 -27.36 -19.90 8.46
C LEU A 297 -28.72 -20.50 8.80
N ASN A 298 -29.11 -21.61 8.17
CA ASN A 298 -30.37 -22.28 8.48
C ASN A 298 -30.44 -22.75 9.95
N LYS A 299 -29.34 -23.28 10.48
CA LYS A 299 -29.24 -23.63 11.91
C LYS A 299 -29.38 -22.41 12.83
N SER A 300 -28.88 -21.23 12.43
CA SER A 300 -28.97 -19.99 13.21
C SER A 300 -30.41 -19.48 13.39
N VAL A 301 -31.31 -19.83 12.47
CA VAL A 301 -32.77 -19.60 12.58
C VAL A 301 -33.52 -20.84 13.07
N ARG A 302 -32.79 -21.80 13.65
CA ARG A 302 -33.32 -23.06 14.22
C ARG A 302 -34.11 -23.89 13.20
N GLY A 303 -33.73 -23.87 11.93
CA GLY A 303 -34.37 -24.67 10.87
C GLY A 303 -35.75 -24.17 10.44
N LYS A 304 -36.15 -22.96 10.82
CA LYS A 304 -37.46 -22.39 10.43
C LYS A 304 -37.40 -21.85 9.01
N ALA A 305 -37.96 -22.60 8.04
CA ALA A 305 -37.97 -22.27 6.61
C ALA A 305 -38.28 -20.79 6.32
N LYS A 306 -39.46 -20.29 6.72
CA LYS A 306 -39.84 -18.87 6.51
C LYS A 306 -38.88 -17.82 7.09
N GLN A 307 -38.15 -18.17 8.15
CA GLN A 307 -37.14 -17.27 8.73
C GLN A 307 -35.82 -17.35 7.96
N PHE A 308 -35.47 -18.56 7.50
CA PHE A 308 -34.34 -18.78 6.61
C PHE A 308 -34.54 -18.05 5.28
N ASP A 309 -35.71 -18.15 4.66
CA ASP A 309 -36.03 -17.49 3.39
C ASP A 309 -35.87 -15.97 3.51
N ARG A 310 -36.40 -15.37 4.58
CA ARG A 310 -36.21 -13.94 4.87
C ARG A 310 -34.74 -13.59 5.07
N MET A 311 -33.99 -14.43 5.78
CA MET A 311 -32.57 -14.19 6.03
C MET A 311 -31.73 -14.33 4.74
N VAL A 312 -32.10 -15.24 3.84
CA VAL A 312 -31.50 -15.39 2.51
C VAL A 312 -31.81 -14.18 1.62
N ASN A 313 -33.04 -13.67 1.69
CA ASN A 313 -33.41 -12.42 1.00
C ASN A 313 -32.63 -11.22 1.57
N VAL A 314 -32.45 -11.11 2.88
CA VAL A 314 -31.58 -10.08 3.49
C VAL A 314 -30.12 -10.25 3.03
N LEU A 315 -29.61 -11.47 2.98
CA LEU A 315 -28.27 -11.76 2.45
C LEU A 315 -28.13 -11.27 1.00
N TRP A 316 -29.15 -11.51 0.17
CA TRP A 316 -29.18 -11.09 -1.23
C TRP A 316 -29.15 -9.57 -1.39
N TYR A 317 -30.10 -8.87 -0.77
CA TYR A 317 -30.27 -7.43 -0.94
C TYR A 317 -29.24 -6.58 -0.20
N CYS A 318 -28.64 -7.09 0.90
CA CYS A 318 -27.64 -6.34 1.66
C CYS A 318 -26.19 -6.65 1.26
N TYR A 319 -25.89 -7.82 0.69
CA TYR A 319 -24.50 -8.25 0.49
C TYR A 319 -24.18 -8.76 -0.92
N LEU A 320 -25.14 -9.24 -1.72
CA LEU A 320 -24.85 -9.93 -2.99
C LEU A 320 -25.27 -9.16 -4.24
N ILE A 321 -26.19 -8.19 -4.12
CA ILE A 321 -26.55 -7.28 -5.21
C ILE A 321 -25.64 -6.05 -5.20
N SER A 322 -25.25 -5.58 -6.39
CA SER A 322 -24.44 -4.38 -6.57
C SER A 322 -25.19 -3.05 -6.32
N GLU A 323 -26.50 -3.09 -6.16
CA GLU A 323 -27.34 -1.92 -5.82
C GLU A 323 -27.30 -1.69 -4.30
N SER A 324 -26.80 -0.53 -3.89
CA SER A 324 -26.67 -0.16 -2.48
C SER A 324 -28.03 0.29 -1.91
N ASN A 325 -28.87 -0.67 -1.54
CA ASN A 325 -30.12 -0.39 -0.84
C ASN A 325 -29.82 -0.09 0.64
N THR A 326 -30.43 0.96 1.18
CA THR A 326 -30.38 1.25 2.60
C THR A 326 -31.13 0.19 3.40
N GLN A 327 -30.79 0.01 4.68
CA GLN A 327 -31.45 -0.99 5.53
C GLN A 327 -32.98 -0.76 5.63
N LEU A 328 -33.40 0.51 5.61
CA LEU A 328 -34.82 0.91 5.60
C LEU A 328 -35.52 0.49 4.31
N GLU A 329 -34.90 0.72 3.15
CA GLU A 329 -35.43 0.28 1.85
C GLU A 329 -35.51 -1.25 1.75
N VAL A 330 -34.51 -1.97 2.27
CA VAL A 330 -34.54 -3.44 2.32
C VAL A 330 -35.65 -3.93 3.26
N ALA A 331 -35.83 -3.28 4.41
CA ALA A 331 -36.90 -3.63 5.35
C ALA A 331 -38.29 -3.43 4.71
N GLU A 332 -38.49 -2.32 4.00
CA GLU A 332 -39.71 -2.02 3.25
C GLU A 332 -39.94 -3.03 2.12
N MET A 333 -38.93 -3.30 1.30
CA MET A 333 -38.98 -4.25 0.17
C MET A 333 -39.33 -5.67 0.62
N LEU A 334 -38.81 -6.10 1.78
CA LEU A 334 -39.05 -7.42 2.34
C LEU A 334 -40.30 -7.48 3.25
N GLY A 335 -40.98 -6.36 3.48
CA GLY A 335 -42.16 -6.28 4.36
C GLY A 335 -41.86 -6.64 5.82
N VAL A 336 -40.66 -6.31 6.31
CA VAL A 336 -40.19 -6.61 7.68
C VAL A 336 -39.76 -5.34 8.42
N SER A 337 -39.56 -5.44 9.73
CA SER A 337 -39.04 -4.31 10.51
C SER A 337 -37.55 -4.12 10.31
N ASP A 338 -37.10 -2.86 10.34
CA ASP A 338 -35.68 -2.47 10.29
C ASP A 338 -34.84 -3.21 11.35
N SER A 339 -35.37 -3.34 12.58
CA SER A 339 -34.73 -4.10 13.66
C SER A 339 -34.51 -5.58 13.33
N LEU A 340 -35.39 -6.19 12.53
CA LEU A 340 -35.26 -7.59 12.13
C LEU A 340 -34.19 -7.75 11.04
N VAL A 341 -34.11 -6.81 10.09
CA VAL A 341 -33.02 -6.77 9.10
C VAL A 341 -31.68 -6.61 9.81
N SER A 342 -31.59 -5.72 10.81
CA SER A 342 -30.38 -5.55 11.62
C SER A 342 -29.97 -6.84 12.37
N ASP A 343 -30.93 -7.57 12.95
CA ASP A 343 -30.67 -8.85 13.62
C ASP A 343 -30.15 -9.91 12.63
N TYR A 344 -30.78 -10.04 11.45
CA TYR A 344 -30.31 -10.96 10.42
C TYR A 344 -28.93 -10.60 9.87
N ARG A 345 -28.64 -9.32 9.64
CA ARG A 345 -27.31 -8.86 9.24
C ARG A 345 -26.23 -9.24 10.25
N LYS A 346 -26.48 -9.04 11.54
CA LYS A 346 -25.54 -9.44 12.61
C LYS A 346 -25.27 -10.94 12.60
N ARG A 347 -26.29 -11.76 12.37
CA ARG A 347 -26.15 -13.23 12.28
C ARG A 347 -25.38 -13.65 11.03
N ILE A 348 -25.66 -13.02 9.89
CA ILE A 348 -24.94 -13.26 8.64
C ILE A 348 -23.45 -12.91 8.81
N GLU A 349 -23.16 -11.72 9.34
CA GLU A 349 -21.79 -11.27 9.61
C GLU A 349 -21.04 -12.20 10.57
N ALA A 350 -21.71 -12.67 11.64
CA ALA A 350 -21.11 -13.61 12.57
C ALA A 350 -20.75 -14.97 11.92
N ASN A 351 -21.50 -15.42 10.92
CA ASN A 351 -21.17 -16.64 10.16
C ASN A 351 -20.09 -16.37 9.10
N LEU A 352 -20.13 -15.21 8.43
CA LEU A 352 -19.08 -14.81 7.48
C LEU A 352 -17.70 -14.68 8.16
N GLN A 353 -17.66 -14.16 9.39
CA GLN A 353 -16.42 -14.02 10.17
C GLN A 353 -15.79 -15.36 10.59
N ARG A 354 -16.56 -16.46 10.57
CA ARG A 354 -16.04 -17.81 10.85
C ARG A 354 -15.35 -18.43 9.65
N LEU A 355 -15.59 -17.92 8.45
CA LEU A 355 -14.91 -18.34 7.25
C LEU A 355 -13.50 -17.76 7.26
N SER A 356 -12.49 -18.64 7.23
CA SER A 356 -11.09 -18.25 7.09
C SER A 356 -10.61 -18.62 5.69
N PHE A 357 -10.40 -17.60 4.86
CA PHE A 357 -9.74 -17.75 3.56
C PHE A 357 -8.31 -17.24 3.67
N ASN A 358 -7.37 -17.95 3.07
CA ASN A 358 -5.96 -17.60 3.08
C ASN A 358 -5.62 -16.58 1.98
N GLY A 359 -6.49 -16.43 0.98
CA GLY A 359 -6.30 -15.54 -0.16
C GLY A 359 -7.56 -14.79 -0.61
N VAL A 360 -7.35 -13.66 -1.31
CA VAL A 360 -8.44 -12.82 -1.85
C VAL A 360 -9.22 -13.55 -2.95
N ASN A 361 -8.57 -14.41 -3.73
CA ASN A 361 -9.23 -15.18 -4.79
C ASN A 361 -10.19 -16.24 -4.23
N GLU A 362 -9.83 -16.90 -3.13
CA GLU A 362 -10.70 -17.86 -2.43
C GLU A 362 -12.00 -17.17 -1.98
N ALA A 363 -11.88 -16.00 -1.35
CA ALA A 363 -13.04 -15.21 -0.92
C ALA A 363 -13.93 -14.77 -2.11
N ARG A 364 -13.33 -14.39 -3.25
CA ARG A 364 -14.07 -14.04 -4.47
C ARG A 364 -14.80 -15.24 -5.09
N GLN A 365 -14.17 -16.41 -5.12
CA GLN A 365 -14.83 -17.63 -5.63
C GLN A 365 -15.97 -18.08 -4.71
N PHE A 366 -15.79 -17.98 -3.39
CA PHE A 366 -16.87 -18.17 -2.43
C PHE A 366 -18.02 -17.18 -2.67
N GLU A 367 -17.74 -15.88 -2.81
CA GLU A 367 -18.77 -14.86 -3.05
C GLU A 367 -19.54 -15.13 -4.35
N ARG A 368 -18.83 -15.49 -5.43
CA ARG A 368 -19.43 -15.83 -6.72
C ARG A 368 -20.35 -17.04 -6.60
N ALA A 369 -19.87 -18.13 -6.01
CA ALA A 369 -20.65 -19.34 -5.82
C ALA A 369 -21.85 -19.12 -4.87
N LEU A 370 -21.66 -18.32 -3.81
CA LEU A 370 -22.74 -17.93 -2.90
C LEU A 370 -23.81 -17.11 -3.63
N ARG A 371 -23.41 -16.19 -4.50
CA ARG A 371 -24.33 -15.37 -5.31
C ARG A 371 -25.15 -16.22 -6.27
N GLU A 372 -24.51 -17.15 -6.97
CA GLU A 372 -25.20 -18.09 -7.87
C GLU A 372 -26.19 -18.95 -7.06
N ARG A 373 -25.76 -19.52 -5.93
CA ARG A 373 -26.59 -20.40 -5.13
C ARG A 373 -27.78 -19.70 -4.46
N VAL A 374 -27.57 -18.52 -3.89
CA VAL A 374 -28.64 -17.73 -3.26
C VAL A 374 -29.66 -17.27 -4.31
N ARG A 375 -29.21 -16.93 -5.52
CA ARG A 375 -30.12 -16.61 -6.63
C ARG A 375 -31.03 -17.79 -6.95
N ASP A 376 -30.48 -19.00 -7.03
CA ASP A 376 -31.28 -20.20 -7.31
C ASP A 376 -32.34 -20.46 -6.23
N ILE A 377 -31.99 -20.25 -4.96
CA ILE A 377 -32.93 -20.38 -3.84
C ILE A 377 -34.09 -19.37 -3.97
N ILE A 378 -33.78 -18.10 -4.25
CA ILE A 378 -34.80 -17.04 -4.39
C ILE A 378 -35.66 -17.25 -5.64
N VAL A 379 -35.08 -17.73 -6.74
CA VAL A 379 -35.83 -18.02 -7.97
C VAL A 379 -36.76 -19.22 -7.78
N ALA A 380 -36.31 -20.27 -7.10
CA ALA A 380 -37.15 -21.42 -6.75
C ALA A 380 -38.32 -21.02 -5.84
N GLU A 381 -38.09 -20.16 -4.84
CA GLU A 381 -39.15 -19.63 -3.97
C GLU A 381 -40.22 -18.87 -4.77
N LYS A 382 -39.81 -18.07 -5.76
CA LYS A 382 -40.76 -17.35 -6.64
C LYS A 382 -41.58 -18.25 -7.56
N GLN A 383 -41.09 -19.45 -7.87
CA GLN A 383 -41.80 -20.43 -8.70
C GLN A 383 -42.78 -21.29 -7.88
N GLU A 384 -42.54 -21.49 -6.58
CA GLU A 384 -43.46 -22.24 -5.70
C GLU A 384 -44.67 -21.40 -5.23
N VAL A 385 -44.59 -20.07 -5.32
CA VAL A 385 -45.64 -19.13 -4.88
C VAL A 385 -46.55 -18.67 -6.05
N ALA A 386 -46.15 -18.93 -7.30
CA ALA A 386 -46.93 -18.67 -8.51
C ALA A 386 -47.74 -19.91 -8.92
#